data_AF-A0A968CVU1-F1
#
_entry.id   AF-A0A968CVU1-F1
#
_cell.length_a   1.000
_cell.length_b   1.000
_cell.length_c   1.000
_cell.angle_alpha   90.00
_cell.angle_beta   90.00
_cell.angle_gamma   90.00
#
_symmetry.space_group_name_H-M   'P 1'
#
loop_
_entity.id
_entity.type
_entity.pdbx_description
1 polymer ?
#
loop_
_entity_poly.entity_id
_entity_poly.type
_entity_poly.pdbx_seq_one_letter_code
_entity_poly.pdbx_strand_id
1 'polypeptide(L)'
;MSISWKKYTSLARKKIRERERKFIVEGVRLCNEALLSDWEAEVAFVTQAFTESHHWEQLEELLRQKGIPYRVLREENFQRLTDTKTPQGVLMVMSMFDFRIDQIDWHKTKFVICLDGIRDPGNLGTLIRTADWYGVQAIFLSLDCVDQ
;
A
#
# COMPACT_ATOMS: atom_id res chain seq x y z
N MET A 1 -15.81 19.12 -2.73
CA MET A 1 -14.88 18.93 -3.87
C MET A 1 -14.96 17.48 -4.34
N SER A 2 -15.24 17.25 -5.62
CA SER A 2 -15.27 15.89 -6.20
C SER A 2 -13.83 15.38 -6.37
N ILE A 3 -13.42 14.40 -5.57
CA ILE A 3 -12.13 13.73 -5.74
C ILE A 3 -12.24 12.90 -7.03
N SER A 4 -11.56 13.35 -8.09
CA SER A 4 -11.55 12.64 -9.37
C SER A 4 -10.68 11.38 -9.26
N TRP A 5 -11.31 10.20 -9.27
CA TRP A 5 -10.61 8.91 -9.17
C TRP A 5 -9.64 8.67 -10.36
N LYS A 6 -9.96 9.23 -11.53
CA LYS A 6 -9.21 9.00 -12.78
C LYS A 6 -7.72 9.37 -12.66
N LYS A 7 -7.38 10.37 -11.84
CA LYS A 7 -5.97 10.78 -11.66
C LYS A 7 -5.12 9.64 -11.05
N TYR A 8 -5.71 8.81 -10.20
CA TYR A 8 -4.99 7.74 -9.51
C TYR A 8 -4.68 6.54 -10.42
N THR A 9 -5.37 6.39 -11.57
CA THR A 9 -5.02 5.37 -12.58
C THR A 9 -3.58 5.53 -13.10
N SER A 10 -3.03 6.75 -13.02
CA SER A 10 -1.65 7.01 -13.44
C SER A 10 -0.59 6.48 -12.47
N LEU A 11 -0.97 6.11 -11.23
CA LEU A 11 -0.08 5.54 -10.22
C LEU A 11 0.37 4.11 -10.55
N ALA A 12 -0.19 3.45 -11.56
CA ALA A 12 0.38 2.23 -12.12
C ALA A 12 1.82 2.45 -12.66
N ARG A 13 2.16 3.69 -13.03
CA ARG A 13 3.49 4.05 -13.53
C ARG A 13 4.39 4.53 -12.40
N LYS A 14 5.55 3.88 -12.21
CA LYS A 14 6.59 4.24 -11.23
C LYS A 14 6.93 5.73 -11.23
N LYS A 15 7.25 6.30 -12.39
CA LYS A 15 7.59 7.73 -12.54
C LYS A 15 6.52 8.66 -11.95
N ILE A 16 5.24 8.26 -12.01
CA ILE A 16 4.15 9.02 -11.43
C ILE A 16 4.09 8.78 -9.91
N ARG A 17 4.27 7.55 -9.44
CA ARG A 17 4.35 7.25 -8.00
C ARG A 17 5.45 8.05 -7.29
N GLU A 18 6.64 8.10 -7.88
CA GLU A 18 7.77 8.86 -7.35
C GLU A 18 7.50 10.37 -7.35
N ARG A 19 6.98 10.90 -8.46
CA ARG A 19 6.68 12.34 -8.59
C ARG A 19 5.57 12.79 -7.63
N GLU A 20 4.49 12.02 -7.54
CA GLU A 20 3.34 12.34 -6.70
C GLU A 20 3.55 11.91 -5.24
N ARG A 21 4.62 11.15 -4.96
CA ARG A 21 4.92 10.52 -3.68
C ARG A 21 3.74 9.69 -3.16
N LYS A 22 3.15 8.87 -4.03
CA LYS A 22 1.92 8.10 -3.76
C LYS A 22 1.96 6.71 -4.34
N PHE A 23 1.28 5.77 -3.70
CA PHE A 23 1.10 4.41 -4.19
C PHE A 23 -0.26 3.85 -3.80
N ILE A 24 -0.64 2.74 -4.44
CA ILE A 24 -1.92 2.06 -4.19
C ILE A 24 -1.68 0.84 -3.31
N VAL A 25 -2.53 0.68 -2.31
CA VAL A 25 -2.67 -0.54 -1.51
C VAL A 25 -4.05 -1.14 -1.83
N GLU A 26 -4.09 -2.40 -2.23
CA GLU A 26 -5.33 -3.08 -2.64
C GLU A 26 -5.63 -4.27 -1.72
N GLY A 27 -6.90 -4.50 -1.40
CA GLY A 27 -7.36 -5.67 -0.67
C GLY A 27 -7.57 -5.42 0.82
N VAL A 28 -8.49 -6.19 1.41
CA VAL A 28 -9.03 -5.95 2.76
C VAL A 28 -7.94 -5.96 3.82
N ARG A 29 -7.09 -6.99 3.78
CA ARG A 29 -6.04 -7.18 4.79
C ARG A 29 -5.02 -6.06 4.76
N LEU A 30 -4.51 -5.75 3.56
CA LEU A 30 -3.50 -4.70 3.39
C LEU A 30 -4.06 -3.32 3.71
N CYS A 31 -5.33 -3.06 3.38
CA CYS A 31 -5.99 -1.81 3.76
C CYS A 31 -6.12 -1.68 5.29
N ASN A 32 -6.52 -2.76 5.98
CA ASN A 32 -6.57 -2.74 7.44
C ASN A 32 -5.18 -2.55 8.07
N GLU A 33 -4.15 -3.26 7.59
CA GLU A 33 -2.77 -3.09 8.05
C GLU A 33 -2.28 -1.65 7.84
N ALA A 34 -2.57 -1.06 6.67
CA ALA A 34 -2.24 0.33 6.37
C ALA A 34 -2.93 1.31 7.32
N LEU A 35 -4.23 1.12 7.60
CA LEU A 35 -4.97 1.96 8.56
C LEU A 35 -4.48 1.80 10.00
N LEU A 36 -3.93 0.66 10.38
CA LEU A 36 -3.37 0.43 11.72
C LEU A 36 -1.92 0.92 11.87
N SER A 37 -1.25 1.21 10.74
CA SER A 37 0.10 1.76 10.72
C SER A 37 0.12 3.29 10.88
N ASP A 38 1.33 3.83 10.98
CA ASP A 38 1.59 5.28 10.98
C ASP A 38 1.59 5.91 9.57
N TRP A 39 1.30 5.13 8.53
CA TRP A 39 1.28 5.63 7.16
C TRP A 39 0.00 6.45 6.91
N GLU A 40 0.15 7.53 6.14
CA GLU A 40 -0.97 8.41 5.79
C GLU A 40 -1.70 7.92 4.55
N ALA A 41 -3.03 7.83 4.64
CA ALA A 41 -3.89 7.55 3.50
C ALA A 41 -4.58 8.84 3.02
N GLU A 42 -4.54 9.10 1.72
CA GLU A 42 -5.21 10.25 1.10
C GLU A 42 -6.71 9.99 0.90
N VAL A 43 -7.04 8.80 0.40
CA VAL A 43 -8.42 8.43 0.04
C VAL A 43 -8.56 6.92 -0.11
N ALA A 44 -9.71 6.39 0.30
CA ALA A 44 -10.12 5.02 0.00
C ALA A 44 -11.11 4.98 -1.18
N PHE A 45 -10.99 3.97 -2.04
CA PHE A 45 -11.98 3.64 -3.05
C PHE A 45 -12.55 2.26 -2.73
N VAL A 46 -13.86 2.13 -2.81
CA VAL A 46 -14.58 0.88 -2.56
C VAL A 46 -15.61 0.64 -3.65
N THR A 47 -15.99 -0.62 -3.88
CA THR A 47 -17.12 -0.96 -4.75
C THR A 47 -18.41 -1.05 -3.93
N GLN A 48 -19.55 -0.95 -4.61
CA GLN A 48 -20.85 -1.14 -3.95
C GLN A 48 -20.94 -2.51 -3.27
N ALA A 49 -20.50 -3.57 -3.96
CA ALA A 49 -20.47 -4.93 -3.41
C ALA A 49 -19.61 -5.02 -2.13
N PHE A 50 -18.50 -4.28 -2.07
CA PHE A 50 -17.66 -4.24 -0.87
C PHE A 50 -18.38 -3.59 0.31
N THR A 51 -19.14 -2.50 0.08
CA THR A 51 -19.91 -1.83 1.15
C THR A 51 -21.03 -2.69 1.75
N GLU A 52 -21.44 -3.74 1.05
CA GLU A 52 -22.44 -4.71 1.50
C GLU A 52 -21.81 -5.93 2.19
N SER A 53 -20.48 -6.01 2.23
CA SER A 53 -19.75 -7.11 2.86
C SER A 53 -19.60 -6.92 4.38
N HIS A 54 -19.35 -8.02 5.10
CA HIS A 54 -19.07 -8.00 6.54
C HIS A 54 -17.76 -7.30 6.91
N HIS A 55 -16.92 -6.93 5.94
CA HIS A 55 -15.68 -6.18 6.20
C HIS A 55 -15.90 -4.66 6.21
N TRP A 56 -17.01 -4.18 5.66
CA TRP A 56 -17.24 -2.75 5.47
C TRP A 56 -17.33 -1.98 6.79
N GLU A 57 -18.14 -2.47 7.74
CA GLU A 57 -18.42 -1.77 9.00
C GLU A 57 -17.14 -1.42 9.76
N GLN A 58 -16.23 -2.39 9.91
CA GLN A 58 -14.95 -2.18 10.60
C GLN A 58 -14.06 -1.19 9.83
N LEU A 59 -13.99 -1.29 8.51
CA LEU A 59 -13.15 -0.42 7.70
C LEU A 59 -13.69 1.03 7.71
N GLU A 60 -15.00 1.21 7.56
CA GLU A 60 -15.66 2.51 7.59
C GLU A 60 -15.42 3.21 8.93
N GLU A 61 -15.52 2.49 10.03
CA GLU A 61 -15.24 3.00 11.37
C GLU A 61 -13.81 3.55 11.46
N LEU A 62 -12.81 2.78 11.02
CA LEU A 62 -11.41 3.19 11.02
C LEU A 62 -11.15 4.40 10.12
N LEU A 63 -11.74 4.42 8.93
CA LEU A 63 -11.67 5.56 8.01
C LEU A 63 -12.25 6.81 8.65
N ARG A 64 -13.41 6.70 9.31
CA ARG A 64 -14.07 7.80 10.00
C ARG A 64 -13.24 8.32 11.18
N GLN A 65 -12.72 7.42 12.02
CA GLN A 65 -11.87 7.78 13.16
C GLN A 65 -10.60 8.52 12.73
N LYS A 66 -10.00 8.12 11.60
CA LYS A 66 -8.81 8.77 11.03
C LYS A 66 -9.14 9.97 10.13
N GLY A 67 -10.42 10.28 9.89
CA GLY A 67 -10.83 11.38 9.01
C GLY A 67 -10.47 11.16 7.54
N ILE A 68 -10.28 9.92 7.11
CA ILE A 68 -9.89 9.56 5.74
C ILE A 68 -11.15 9.50 4.88
N PRO A 69 -11.24 10.27 3.78
CA PRO A 69 -12.40 10.22 2.90
C PRO A 69 -12.42 8.92 2.10
N TYR A 70 -13.62 8.43 1.78
CA TYR A 70 -13.80 7.32 0.83
C TYR A 70 -14.78 7.66 -0.30
N ARG A 71 -14.70 6.88 -1.38
CA ARG A 71 -15.60 6.96 -2.53
C ARG A 71 -16.03 5.57 -2.98
N VAL A 72 -17.34 5.42 -3.17
CA VAL A 72 -17.92 4.24 -3.81
C VAL A 72 -17.82 4.41 -5.33
N LEU A 73 -17.21 3.44 -6.00
CA LEU A 73 -17.06 3.36 -7.45
C LEU A 73 -17.90 2.21 -8.00
N ARG A 74 -18.28 2.35 -9.28
CA ARG A 74 -18.75 1.20 -10.06
C ARG A 74 -17.58 0.26 -10.36
N GLU A 75 -17.88 -1.03 -10.52
CA GLU A 75 -16.89 -2.09 -10.73
C GLU A 75 -15.97 -1.78 -11.91
N GLU A 76 -16.51 -1.25 -13.02
CA GLU A 76 -15.71 -0.96 -14.21
C GLU A 76 -14.71 0.18 -14.00
N ASN A 77 -15.04 1.13 -13.11
CA ASN A 77 -14.13 2.22 -12.75
C ASN A 77 -13.09 1.75 -11.73
N PHE A 78 -13.51 0.89 -10.79
CA PHE A 78 -12.62 0.32 -9.79
C PHE A 78 -11.55 -0.56 -10.45
N GLN A 79 -11.94 -1.42 -11.39
CA GLN A 79 -11.03 -2.29 -12.14
C GLN A 79 -9.91 -1.53 -12.88
N ARG A 80 -10.13 -0.25 -13.21
CA ARG A 80 -9.12 0.61 -13.86
C ARG A 80 -8.07 1.17 -12.89
N LEU A 81 -8.29 1.04 -11.58
CA LEU A 81 -7.35 1.43 -10.54
C LEU A 81 -6.54 0.24 -10.01
N THR A 82 -6.92 -0.99 -10.37
CA THR A 82 -6.34 -2.23 -9.84
C THR A 82 -5.62 -3.01 -10.93
N ASP A 83 -4.49 -3.62 -10.59
CA ASP A 83 -3.78 -4.54 -11.49
C ASP A 83 -4.26 -6.00 -11.31
N THR A 84 -5.06 -6.27 -10.27
CA THR A 84 -5.58 -7.61 -9.96
C THR A 84 -6.73 -8.01 -10.87
N LYS A 85 -6.73 -9.26 -11.36
CA LYS A 85 -7.81 -9.80 -12.21
C LYS A 85 -9.15 -9.96 -11.48
N THR A 86 -9.10 -10.19 -10.17
CA THR A 86 -10.28 -10.36 -9.31
C THR A 86 -10.12 -9.49 -8.06
N PRO A 87 -10.37 -8.18 -8.16
CA PRO A 87 -10.20 -7.27 -7.03
C PRO A 87 -11.18 -7.59 -5.90
N GLN A 88 -10.78 -7.33 -4.66
CA GLN A 88 -11.62 -7.50 -3.48
C GLN A 88 -12.60 -6.35 -3.24
N GLY A 89 -12.63 -5.36 -4.15
CA GLY A 89 -13.53 -4.21 -4.07
C GLY A 89 -13.11 -3.11 -3.08
N VAL A 90 -11.87 -3.14 -2.58
CA VAL A 90 -11.30 -2.08 -1.73
C VAL A 90 -9.85 -1.79 -2.09
N LEU A 91 -9.51 -0.50 -2.17
CA LEU A 91 -8.14 -0.02 -2.29
C LEU A 91 -7.99 1.34 -1.61
N MET A 92 -6.76 1.69 -1.24
CA MET A 92 -6.40 2.99 -0.71
C MET A 92 -5.23 3.59 -1.45
N VAL A 93 -5.23 4.92 -1.54
CA VAL A 93 -4.08 5.69 -2.01
C VAL A 93 -3.32 6.18 -0.78
N MET A 94 -2.08 5.73 -0.67
CA MET A 94 -1.20 6.00 0.45
C MET A 94 -0.11 7.00 0.04
N SER A 95 0.34 7.82 0.99
CA SER A 95 1.50 8.69 0.83
C SER A 95 2.79 7.89 1.05
N MET A 96 3.78 8.10 0.17
CA MET A 96 5.14 7.61 0.38
C MET A 96 5.87 8.52 1.37
N PHE A 97 6.50 7.95 2.38
CA PHE A 97 7.45 8.64 3.25
C PHE A 97 8.86 8.15 2.97
N ASP A 98 9.84 8.98 3.28
CA ASP A 98 11.24 8.61 3.14
C ASP A 98 11.72 7.94 4.42
N PHE A 99 12.12 6.68 4.31
CA PHE A 99 12.81 6.00 5.39
C PHE A 99 14.29 6.38 5.32
N ARG A 100 14.80 6.93 6.43
CA ARG A 100 16.19 7.35 6.52
C ARG A 100 16.95 6.43 7.45
N ILE A 101 18.21 6.15 7.13
CA ILE A 101 19.06 5.23 7.91
C ILE A 101 19.28 5.69 9.37
N ASP A 102 19.16 7.00 9.61
CA ASP A 102 19.25 7.62 10.94
C ASP A 102 18.01 7.37 11.81
N GLN A 103 16.91 6.88 11.24
CA GLN A 103 15.71 6.47 11.97
C GLN A 103 15.80 5.03 12.52
N ILE A 104 16.82 4.27 12.14
CA ILE A 104 17.05 2.90 12.64
C ILE A 104 17.63 2.97 14.05
N ASP A 105 16.95 2.34 15.02
CA ASP A 105 17.50 2.11 16.36
C ASP A 105 18.56 1.00 16.31
N TRP A 106 19.80 1.38 15.99
CA TRP A 106 20.94 0.47 15.88
C TRP A 106 21.28 -0.27 17.18
N HIS A 107 20.78 0.18 18.35
CA HIS A 107 20.94 -0.56 19.59
C HIS A 107 19.99 -1.77 19.69
N LYS A 108 18.84 -1.71 19.01
CA LYS A 108 17.84 -2.80 18.98
C LYS A 108 17.96 -3.68 17.75
N THR A 109 18.58 -3.19 16.69
CA THR A 109 18.81 -3.94 15.45
C THR A 109 19.92 -4.97 15.63
N LYS A 110 19.56 -6.25 15.61
CA LYS A 110 20.51 -7.38 15.78
C LYS A 110 20.75 -8.15 14.48
N PHE A 111 19.79 -8.11 13.56
CA PHE A 111 19.83 -8.86 12.33
C PHE A 111 19.27 -8.04 11.18
N VAL A 112 20.06 -7.91 10.13
CA VAL A 112 19.71 -7.17 8.92
C VAL A 112 19.93 -8.05 7.70
N ILE A 113 19.17 -7.79 6.64
CA ILE A 113 19.33 -8.45 5.35
C ILE A 113 19.71 -7.39 4.32
N CYS A 114 20.75 -7.66 3.52
CA CYS A 114 21.11 -6.84 2.38
C CYS A 114 20.81 -7.64 1.11
N LEU A 115 19.96 -7.10 0.24
CA LEU A 115 19.57 -7.71 -1.03
C LEU A 115 20.17 -6.89 -2.17
N ASP A 116 20.85 -7.60 -3.07
CA ASP A 116 21.54 -7.01 -4.22
C ASP A 116 20.96 -7.57 -5.52
N GLY A 117 20.49 -6.68 -6.39
CA GLY A 117 20.02 -7.01 -7.73
C GLY A 117 18.75 -7.88 -7.81
N ILE A 118 17.85 -7.84 -6.82
CA ILE A 118 16.57 -8.57 -6.88
C ILE A 118 15.66 -7.92 -7.91
N ARG A 119 15.32 -8.62 -9.00
CA ARG A 119 14.54 -8.04 -10.11
C ARG A 119 13.05 -8.38 -10.10
N ASP A 120 12.67 -9.48 -9.45
CA ASP A 120 11.29 -9.94 -9.42
C ASP A 120 10.58 -9.42 -8.16
N PRO A 121 9.49 -8.62 -8.30
CA PRO A 121 8.73 -8.13 -7.15
C PRO A 121 8.12 -9.24 -6.28
N GLY A 122 7.78 -10.39 -6.89
CA GLY A 122 7.25 -11.55 -6.16
C GLY A 122 8.27 -12.18 -5.23
N ASN A 123 9.51 -12.34 -5.70
CA ASN A 123 10.64 -12.81 -4.92
C ASN A 123 10.96 -11.85 -3.78
N LEU A 124 11.03 -10.55 -4.05
CA LEU A 124 11.26 -9.55 -3.01
C LEU A 124 10.15 -9.59 -1.94
N GLY A 125 8.89 -9.64 -2.36
CA GLY A 125 7.75 -9.73 -1.44
C GLY A 125 7.81 -10.99 -0.56
N THR A 126 8.24 -12.12 -1.11
CA THR A 126 8.42 -13.36 -0.36
C THR A 126 9.55 -13.22 0.67
N LEU A 127 10.70 -12.66 0.26
CA LEU A 127 11.83 -12.40 1.16
C LEU A 127 11.46 -11.46 2.31
N ILE A 128 10.75 -10.37 2.04
CA ILE A 128 10.28 -9.42 3.06
C ILE A 128 9.37 -10.14 4.06
N ARG A 129 8.42 -10.95 3.60
CA ARG A 129 7.51 -11.70 4.48
C ARG A 129 8.23 -12.75 5.32
N THR A 130 9.21 -13.44 4.74
CA THR A 130 10.06 -14.38 5.50
C THR A 130 10.89 -13.63 6.52
N ALA A 131 11.48 -12.50 6.16
CA ALA A 131 12.27 -11.67 7.06
C ALA A 131 11.45 -11.19 8.26
N ASP A 132 10.23 -10.71 8.02
CA ASP A 132 9.27 -10.33 9.07
C ASP A 132 8.95 -11.50 10.01
N TRP A 133 8.70 -12.70 9.48
CA TRP A 133 8.47 -13.92 10.27
C TRP A 133 9.63 -14.27 11.21
N TYR A 134 10.88 -14.04 10.78
CA TYR A 134 12.07 -14.29 11.58
C TYR A 134 12.49 -13.10 12.46
N GLY A 135 11.72 -12.00 12.47
CA GLY A 135 12.01 -10.82 13.29
C GLY A 135 13.22 -10.01 12.80
N VAL A 136 13.50 -10.02 11.51
CA VAL A 136 14.51 -9.14 10.89
C VAL A 136 14.11 -7.68 11.10
N GLN A 137 15.03 -6.85 11.61
CA GLN A 137 14.71 -5.46 11.94
C GLN A 137 14.92 -4.48 10.78
N ALA A 138 15.78 -4.82 9.81
CA ALA A 138 16.01 -3.96 8.64
C ALA A 138 16.38 -4.77 7.40
N ILE A 139 15.91 -4.29 6.24
CA ILE A 139 16.26 -4.81 4.92
C ILE A 139 16.82 -3.65 4.09
N PHE A 140 18.02 -3.83 3.55
CA PHE A 140 18.67 -2.90 2.64
C PHE A 140 18.59 -3.45 1.22
N LEU A 141 18.20 -2.59 0.29
CA LEU A 141 18.10 -2.93 -1.13
C LEU A 141 19.15 -2.14 -1.91
N SER A 142 19.84 -2.78 -2.84
CA SER A 142 20.61 -2.08 -3.86
C SER A 142 19.69 -1.20 -4.72
N LEU A 143 20.22 -0.12 -5.30
CA LEU A 143 19.43 0.85 -6.06
C LEU A 143 18.75 0.25 -7.32
N ASP A 144 19.21 -0.91 -7.77
CA ASP A 144 18.70 -1.63 -8.93
C ASP A 144 17.68 -2.74 -8.59
N CYS A 145 17.32 -2.90 -7.30
CA CYS A 145 16.30 -3.84 -6.84
C CYS A 145 14.86 -3.38 -7.19
N VAL A 146 14.12 -4.23 -7.92
CA VAL A 146 12.70 -4.14 -8.30
C VAL A 146 12.23 -2.76 -8.78
N ASP A 147 10.93 -2.65 -9.10
CA ASP A 147 10.24 -1.42 -9.46
C ASP A 147 11.10 -0.51 -10.36
N GLN A 148 11.55 -1.01 -11.52
CA GLN A 148 12.36 -0.26 -12.49
C GLN A 148 11.50 0.62 -13.39
#